data_AF-A0AAV4U867-F1
#
_entry.id   AF-A0AAV4U867-F1
#
_cell.length_a   1.000
_cell.length_b   1.000
_cell.length_c   1.000
_cell.angle_alpha   90.00
_cell.angle_beta   90.00
_cell.angle_gamma   90.00
#
_symmetry.space_group_name_H-M   'P 1'
#
loop_
_entity.id
_entity.type
_entity.pdbx_description
1 polymer ?
#
loop_
_entity_poly.entity_id
_entity_poly.type
_entity_poly.pdbx_seq_one_letter_code
_entity_poly.pdbx_strand_id
1 'polypeptide(L)' 'MYKLTKGQIPIVGVGGVSCGKDAYEKIKAGASLVQLYTALSYEGPPIVGKIKRELKELLIADKYNNVADAVGADHR' A
#
# COMPACT_ATOMS: atom_id res chain seq x y z
N MET A 1 -13.91 5.46 -0.82
CA MET A 1 -13.62 6.35 0.33
C MET A 1 -12.75 7.53 -0.05
N TYR A 2 -11.55 7.34 -0.61
CA TYR A 2 -10.64 8.43 -0.96
C TYR A 2 -11.28 9.56 -1.79
N LYS A 3 -12.04 9.21 -2.85
CA LYS A 3 -12.82 10.19 -3.64
C LYS A 3 -13.85 10.96 -2.80
N LEU A 4 -14.56 10.28 -1.90
CA LEU A 4 -15.60 10.89 -1.06
C LEU A 4 -15.02 11.88 -0.05
N THR A 5 -13.82 11.60 0.46
CA THR A 5 -13.11 12.45 1.41
C THR A 5 -12.20 13.48 0.73
N LYS A 6 -12.18 13.52 -0.61
CA LYS A 6 -11.27 14.36 -1.41
C LYS A 6 -9.80 14.26 -0.98
N GLY A 7 -9.39 13.07 -0.52
CA GLY A 7 -8.04 12.84 0.01
C GLY A 7 -7.70 13.56 1.32
N GLN A 8 -8.67 14.19 2.01
CA GLN A 8 -8.41 14.98 3.22
C GLN A 8 -8.32 14.13 4.50
N ILE A 9 -8.90 12.93 4.47
CA ILE A 9 -8.88 12.01 5.61
C ILE A 9 -7.87 10.89 5.30
N PRO A 10 -6.81 10.71 6.12
CA PRO A 10 -5.89 9.58 5.98
C PRO A 10 -6.62 8.24 6.08
N ILE A 11 -6.28 7.30 5.19
CA ILE A 11 -6.91 5.98 5.13
C ILE A 11 -5.88 4.91 5.48
N VAL A 12 -6.25 3.98 6.36
CA VAL A 12 -5.48 2.76 6.61
C VAL A 12 -6.12 1.62 5.82
N GLY A 13 -5.37 1.06 4.85
CA GLY A 13 -5.79 -0.07 4.04
C GLY A 13 -5.61 -1.38 4.79
N VAL A 14 -6.70 -2.12 4.99
CA VAL A 14 -6.69 -3.41 5.69
C VAL A 14 -7.25 -4.52 4.79
N GLY A 15 -6.99 -5.78 5.18
CA GLY A 15 -7.55 -6.98 4.56
C GLY A 15 -6.83 -7.44 3.29
N GLY A 16 -6.33 -8.68 3.29
CA GLY A 16 -5.72 -9.30 2.10
C GLY A 16 -4.42 -8.63 1.62
N VAL A 17 -3.52 -8.28 2.54
CA VAL A 17 -2.16 -7.79 2.19
C VAL A 17 -1.17 -8.91 2.49
N SER A 18 -0.60 -9.51 1.45
CA SER A 18 0.34 -10.64 1.51
C SER A 18 1.59 -10.44 0.64
N CYS A 19 1.55 -9.50 -0.29
CA CYS A 19 2.70 -9.11 -1.11
C CYS A 19 2.78 -7.59 -1.31
N GLY A 20 3.89 -7.11 -1.89
CA GLY A 20 4.09 -5.69 -2.19
C GLY A 20 3.05 -5.15 -3.17
N LYS A 21 2.57 -5.98 -4.11
CA LYS A 21 1.50 -5.61 -5.04
C LYS A 21 0.19 -5.30 -4.32
N ASP A 22 -0.24 -6.14 -3.37
CA ASP A 22 -1.48 -5.90 -2.59
C ASP A 22 -1.38 -4.57 -1.81
N ALA A 23 -0.21 -4.30 -1.21
CA ALA A 23 0.03 -3.05 -0.51
C ALA A 23 -0.01 -1.86 -1.48
N TYR A 24 0.61 -2.01 -2.65
CA TYR A 24 0.68 -0.98 -3.66
C TYR A 24 -0.70 -0.60 -4.22
N GLU A 25 -1.53 -1.60 -4.53
CA GLU A 25 -2.91 -1.40 -4.99
C GLU A 25 -3.74 -0.63 -3.96
N LYS A 26 -3.62 -0.97 -2.67
CA LYS A 26 -4.31 -0.20 -1.61
C LYS A 26 -3.81 1.24 -1.53
N ILE A 27 -2.51 1.47 -1.69
CA ILE A 27 -1.93 2.81 -1.69
C ILE A 27 -2.45 3.63 -2.88
N LYS A 28 -2.42 3.08 -4.10
CA LYS A 28 -2.95 3.74 -5.31
C LYS A 28 -4.45 4.01 -5.24
N ALA A 29 -5.22 3.14 -4.57
CA ALA A 29 -6.63 3.35 -4.26
C ALA A 29 -6.89 4.42 -3.17
N GLY A 30 -5.85 4.92 -2.50
CA GLY A 30 -5.92 6.05 -1.56
C GLY A 30 -5.54 5.76 -0.11
N ALA A 31 -5.04 4.57 0.22
CA ALA A 31 -4.50 4.30 1.55
C ALA A 31 -3.16 5.00 1.77
N SER A 32 -3.00 5.66 2.92
CA SER A 32 -1.72 6.24 3.37
C SER A 32 -0.86 5.23 4.13
N LEU A 33 -1.49 4.20 4.69
CA LEU A 33 -0.87 3.14 5.48
C LEU A 33 -1.54 1.81 5.11
N VAL A 34 -0.83 0.68 5.32
CA VAL A 34 -1.42 -0.67 5.19
C VAL A 34 -1.16 -1.48 6.46
N GLN A 35 -2.14 -2.31 6.84
CA GLN A 35 -2.05 -3.19 8.00
C GLN A 35 -1.99 -4.66 7.60
N LEU A 36 -1.15 -5.41 8.31
CA LEU A 36 -0.94 -6.83 8.13
C LEU A 36 -1.48 -7.58 9.36
N TYR A 37 -2.21 -8.66 9.15
CA TYR A 37 -2.59 -9.59 10.22
C TYR A 37 -2.46 -11.03 9.73
N THR A 38 -3.38 -11.49 8.89
CA THR A 38 -3.44 -12.89 8.44
C THR A 38 -2.12 -13.36 7.82
N ALA A 39 -1.55 -12.57 6.91
CA ALA A 39 -0.28 -12.91 6.27
C ALA A 39 0.90 -12.92 7.25
N LEU A 40 0.89 -12.06 8.27
CA LEU A 40 1.91 -12.08 9.33
C LEU A 40 1.82 -13.35 10.18
N SER A 41 0.60 -13.85 10.43
CA SER A 41 0.38 -15.09 11.18
C SER A 41 0.81 -16.34 10.40
N TYR A 42 0.63 -16.36 9.07
CA TYR A 42 0.97 -17.52 8.24
C TYR A 42 2.43 -17.54 7.76
N GLU A 43 2.98 -16.40 7.34
CA GLU A 43 4.33 -16.31 6.77
C GLU A 43 5.38 -15.83 7.78
N GLY A 44 4.95 -15.38 8.96
CA GLY A 44 5.82 -14.89 10.02
C GLY A 44 6.42 -13.50 9.74
N PRO A 45 7.23 -12.97 10.68
CA PRO A 45 7.81 -11.63 10.59
C PRO A 45 8.56 -11.26 9.28
N PRO A 46 9.27 -12.19 8.59
CA PRO A 46 10.00 -11.87 7.36
C PRO A 46 9.16 -11.31 6.21
N ILE A 47 7.84 -11.58 6.19
CA ILE A 47 6.93 -11.07 5.15
C ILE A 47 6.95 -9.55 5.05
N VAL A 48 7.16 -8.84 6.17
CA VAL A 48 7.23 -7.38 6.19
C VAL A 48 8.41 -6.89 5.35
N GLY A 49 9.55 -7.59 5.40
CA GLY A 49 10.72 -7.27 4.58
C GLY A 49 10.47 -7.50 3.09
N LYS A 50 9.82 -8.61 2.75
CA LYS A 50 9.42 -8.95 1.38
C LYS A 50 8.49 -7.89 0.79
N ILE A 51 7.40 -7.56 1.49
CA ILE A 51 6.41 -6.56 1.05
C ILE A 51 7.09 -5.20 0.82
N LYS A 52 7.96 -4.75 1.73
CA LYS A 52 8.66 -3.46 1.57
C LYS A 52 9.55 -3.44 0.32
N ARG A 53 10.27 -4.53 0.03
CA ARG A 53 11.15 -4.62 -1.15
C ARG A 53 10.33 -4.58 -2.44
N GLU A 54 9.32 -5.43 -2.54
CA GLU A 54 8.42 -5.49 -3.70
C GLU A 54 7.70 -4.15 -3.92
N LEU A 55 7.20 -3.51 -2.84
CA LEU A 55 6.58 -2.19 -2.92
C LEU A 55 7.56 -1.12 -3.44
N LYS A 56 8.82 -1.14 -2.99
CA LYS A 56 9.85 -0.22 -3.48
C LYS A 56 10.09 -0.40 -4.98
N GLU A 57 10.17 -1.63 -5.45
CA GLU A 57 10.35 -1.94 -6.88
C GLU A 57 9.21 -1.40 -7.73
N LEU A 58 7.96 -1.56 -7.28
CA LEU A 58 6.76 -1.05 -7.94
C LEU A 58 6.73 0.48 -7.99
N LEU A 59 7.09 1.15 -6.88
CA LEU A 59 7.17 2.62 -6.84
C LEU A 59 8.21 3.17 -7.82
N ILE A 60 9.37 2.53 -7.91
CA ILE A 60 10.42 2.90 -8.86
C ILE A 60 9.95 2.69 -10.30
N ALA A 61 9.27 1.57 -10.59
CA ALA A 61 8.73 1.27 -11.91
C ALA A 61 7.72 2.33 -12.39
N ASP A 62 6.85 2.82 -11.49
CA ASP A 62 5.89 3.89 -11.76
C ASP A 62 6.48 5.31 -11.59
N LYS A 63 7.80 5.44 -11.38
CA LYS A 63 8.54 6.70 -11.25
C LYS A 63 8.09 7.59 -10.09
N TYR A 64 7.62 7.00 -9.01
CA TYR A 64 7.34 7.70 -7.76
C TYR A 64 8.60 7.85 -6.92
N ASN A 65 8.81 9.03 -6.31
CA ASN A 65 9.99 9.28 -5.47
C ASN A 65 9.79 8.71 -4.05
N ASN A 66 8.55 8.67 -3.59
CA ASN A 66 8.17 8.16 -2.28
C ASN A 66 6.75 7.58 -2.28
N VAL A 67 6.34 6.93 -1.19
CA VAL A 67 5.02 6.30 -1.06
C VAL A 67 3.88 7.32 -1.17
N ALA A 68 4.05 8.54 -0.64
CA ALA A 68 3.00 9.56 -0.66
C ALA A 68 2.65 10.00 -2.09
N ASP A 69 3.62 9.98 -3.01
CA ASP A 69 3.38 10.32 -4.42
C ASP A 69 2.37 9.37 -5.09
N ALA A 70 2.32 8.11 -4.63
CA ALA A 70 1.43 7.07 -5.14
C ALA A 70 0.05 7.06 -4.46
N VAL A 71 -0.15 7.77 -3.35
CA VAL A 71 -1.44 7.75 -2.62
C VAL A 71 -2.53 8.34 -3.50
N GLY A 72 -3.57 7.54 -3.74
CA GLY A 72 -4.74 7.95 -4.52
C GLY A 72 -4.47 8.14 -6.01
N ALA A 73 -3.37 7.59 -6.54
CA ALA A 73 -2.99 7.69 -7.95
C ALA A 73 -4.11 7.23 -8.91
N ASP A 74 -4.93 6.25 -8.52
CA ASP A 74 -6.06 5.75 -9.34
C ASP A 74 -7.26 6.70 -9.39
N HIS A 75 -7.15 7.85 -8.72
CA HIS A 75 -8.22 8.84 -8.58
C HIS A 75 -7.82 10.23 -9.07
N ARG A 76 -6.63 10.35 -9.67
CA ARG A 76 -6.15 11.58 -10.34
C ARG A 76 -6.67 11.66 -11.78
#